data_AF-A0A368G508-F1
#
_entry.id   AF-A0A368G508-F1
#
_cell.length_a   1.000
_cell.length_b   1.000
_cell.length_c   1.000
_cell.angle_alpha   90.00
_cell.angle_beta   90.00
_cell.angle_gamma   90.00
#
_symmetry.space_group_name_H-M   'P 1'
#
loop_
_entity.id
_entity.type
_entity.pdbx_description
1 polymer ?
#
loop_
_entity_poly.entity_id
_entity_poly.type
_entity_poly.pdbx_seq_one_letter_code
_entity_poly.pdbx_strand_id
1 'polypeptide(L)'
;MDQSVLRISVDKKTNDLPFPRFGQPQRLGEYTVTRDRCVVLGREDAKYLYEAALADGGRVRFDLNKGFSTFEEKEGDERLDILLDWIASQAPRGGPLKKVLHEADFLCWRGLLTRIAATPFCPKDSWEFAAARVGDVIFLCERETEETRQRKLSMSQRDKMMTYWGFKFEQYMTVAEKDGLPKVDEIVTCREEFAVVVRSTLASTAGKPLKLVYSGEVDAINRDGDLVELKTQRNALEGFFWKQKSMKWWLQSFLLGVRDIIVGYRDDDGFVKKVGSVHTDDLCKRGEWSGNICMNLLSTVLTSVRDLLVRDGEACIVRYEQNRDEITIHSALLPDIDFFTYNFRVHFNLESVGPVQLDATRSNGRRGVPNQ
;
A
#
# COMPACT_ATOMS: atom_id res chain seq x y z
N MET A 1 25.19 -9.52 -21.23
CA MET A 1 24.37 -8.60 -22.05
C MET A 1 24.24 -7.34 -21.23
N ASP A 2 24.57 -6.21 -21.82
CA ASP A 2 24.64 -4.91 -21.17
C ASP A 2 23.31 -4.62 -20.43
N GLN A 3 23.33 -4.68 -19.10
CA GLN A 3 22.16 -4.37 -18.29
C GLN A 3 22.02 -2.85 -18.28
N SER A 4 21.39 -2.31 -19.32
CA SER A 4 21.09 -0.89 -19.41
C SER A 4 20.24 -0.49 -18.20
N VAL A 5 20.85 0.21 -17.25
CA VAL A 5 20.14 0.79 -16.11
C VAL A 5 19.37 2.02 -16.58
N LEU A 6 18.05 1.98 -16.51
CA LEU A 6 17.24 3.20 -16.72
C LEU A 6 17.31 4.06 -15.46
N ARG A 7 17.42 5.37 -15.65
CA ARG A 7 17.50 6.36 -14.58
C ARG A 7 16.40 7.39 -14.73
N ILE A 8 15.73 7.70 -13.63
CA ILE A 8 14.66 8.70 -13.58
C ILE A 8 15.05 9.76 -12.56
N SER A 9 15.13 11.01 -13.01
CA SER A 9 15.42 12.15 -12.15
C SER A 9 14.31 12.36 -11.11
N VAL A 10 14.69 12.53 -9.84
CA VAL A 10 13.77 12.99 -8.77
C VAL A 10 13.83 14.50 -8.57
N ASP A 11 14.61 15.22 -9.40
CA ASP A 11 14.72 16.67 -9.33
C ASP A 11 13.35 17.34 -9.47
N LYS A 12 13.07 18.26 -8.55
CA LYS A 12 11.79 18.96 -8.44
C LYS A 12 11.46 19.75 -9.70
N LYS A 13 12.45 20.42 -10.32
CA LYS A 13 12.23 21.25 -11.52
C LYS A 13 11.86 20.38 -12.71
N THR A 14 12.52 19.22 -12.87
CA THR A 14 12.21 18.28 -13.96
C THR A 14 10.80 17.71 -13.87
N ASN A 15 10.25 17.61 -12.66
CA ASN A 15 8.92 17.06 -12.39
C ASN A 15 7.83 18.14 -12.20
N ASP A 16 8.18 19.44 -12.23
CA ASP A 16 7.24 20.56 -12.06
C ASP A 16 6.50 20.89 -13.36
N LEU A 17 5.77 19.90 -13.86
CA LEU A 17 4.90 19.99 -15.04
C LEU A 17 3.45 20.22 -14.57
N PRO A 18 2.50 20.56 -15.47
CA PRO A 18 1.08 20.59 -15.10
C PRO A 18 0.63 19.28 -14.43
N PHE A 19 -0.35 19.36 -13.52
CA PHE A 19 -0.86 18.17 -12.82
C PHE A 19 -1.33 17.13 -13.86
N PRO A 20 -0.78 15.90 -13.85
CA PRO A 20 -1.17 14.88 -14.81
C PRO A 20 -2.62 14.48 -14.54
N ARG A 21 -3.42 14.32 -15.60
CA ARG A 21 -4.83 13.91 -15.43
C ARG A 21 -4.89 12.60 -14.63
N PHE A 22 -5.54 12.66 -13.49
CA PHE A 22 -5.80 11.51 -12.64
C PHE A 22 -7.32 11.26 -12.57
N GLY A 23 -7.73 10.03 -12.81
CA GLY A 23 -9.13 9.62 -12.70
C GLY A 23 -9.56 9.62 -11.24
N GLN A 24 -10.83 9.93 -10.99
CA GLN A 24 -11.38 9.75 -9.65
C GLN A 24 -11.31 8.26 -9.29
N PRO A 25 -10.75 7.88 -8.12
CA PRO A 25 -10.73 6.49 -7.68
C PRO A 25 -12.15 5.92 -7.61
N GLN A 26 -12.37 4.79 -8.29
CA GLN A 26 -13.64 4.07 -8.28
C GLN A 26 -13.49 2.77 -7.52
N ARG A 27 -14.34 2.55 -6.51
CA ARG A 27 -14.33 1.30 -5.73
C ARG A 27 -14.75 0.12 -6.60
N LEU A 28 -13.92 -0.90 -6.65
CA LEU A 28 -14.20 -2.19 -7.27
C LEU A 28 -14.77 -3.18 -6.27
N GLY A 29 -14.25 -3.14 -5.04
CA GLY A 29 -14.70 -4.01 -3.97
C GLY A 29 -14.10 -3.60 -2.63
N GLU A 30 -14.46 -4.35 -1.62
CA GLU A 30 -14.02 -4.21 -0.25
C GLU A 30 -13.90 -5.60 0.37
N TYR A 31 -12.98 -5.73 1.31
CA TYR A 31 -12.71 -6.98 2.00
C TYR A 31 -12.14 -6.72 3.39
N THR A 32 -12.29 -7.73 4.21
CA THR A 32 -11.70 -7.83 5.53
C THR A 32 -10.58 -8.86 5.49
N VAL A 33 -9.50 -8.58 6.20
CA VAL A 33 -8.50 -9.58 6.56
C VAL A 33 -8.73 -9.96 8.01
N THR A 34 -9.04 -11.23 8.25
CA THR A 34 -9.28 -11.73 9.60
C THR A 34 -7.99 -11.80 10.41
N ARG A 35 -8.13 -12.02 11.71
CA ARG A 35 -7.01 -12.25 12.63
C ARG A 35 -6.07 -13.39 12.18
N ASP A 36 -6.62 -14.42 11.52
CA ASP A 36 -5.88 -15.55 10.94
C ASP A 36 -5.36 -15.28 9.51
N ARG A 37 -5.38 -13.99 9.09
CA ARG A 37 -4.89 -13.50 7.81
C ARG A 37 -5.61 -14.10 6.60
N CYS A 38 -6.90 -14.41 6.75
CA CYS A 38 -7.75 -14.88 5.66
C CYS A 38 -8.58 -13.73 5.09
N VAL A 39 -8.79 -13.74 3.77
CA VAL A 39 -9.65 -12.75 3.08
C VAL A 39 -11.12 -13.14 3.22
N VAL A 40 -11.93 -12.22 3.71
CA VAL A 40 -13.40 -12.30 3.74
C VAL A 40 -13.96 -11.14 2.91
N LEU A 41 -14.83 -11.44 1.97
CA LEU A 41 -15.41 -10.42 1.09
C LEU A 41 -16.45 -9.57 1.83
N GLY A 42 -16.46 -8.27 1.55
CA GLY A 42 -17.39 -7.33 2.15
C GLY A 42 -16.77 -6.57 3.32
N ARG A 43 -17.61 -6.22 4.29
CA ARG A 43 -17.32 -5.24 5.35
C ARG A 43 -17.60 -5.76 6.76
N GLU A 44 -17.52 -7.08 6.95
CA GLU A 44 -17.90 -7.74 8.20
C GLU A 44 -17.18 -7.13 9.42
N ASP A 45 -15.87 -6.88 9.31
CA ASP A 45 -15.08 -6.23 10.36
C ASP A 45 -14.72 -4.77 10.03
N ALA A 46 -15.50 -4.10 9.17
CA ALA A 46 -15.30 -2.67 8.94
C ALA A 46 -15.64 -1.87 10.19
N LYS A 47 -14.75 -0.93 10.54
CA LYS A 47 -14.93 -0.05 11.68
C LYS A 47 -15.69 1.22 11.29
N TYR A 48 -16.58 1.69 12.15
CA TYR A 48 -17.33 2.93 11.95
C TYR A 48 -16.76 4.05 12.82
N LEU A 49 -16.77 5.28 12.30
CA LEU A 49 -16.26 6.46 13.01
C LEU A 49 -17.14 6.79 14.22
N TYR A 50 -16.52 6.92 15.39
CA TYR A 50 -17.17 7.40 16.60
C TYR A 50 -17.28 8.93 16.58
N GLU A 51 -18.30 9.44 15.88
CA GLU A 51 -18.45 10.88 15.63
C GLU A 51 -18.79 11.71 16.88
N ALA A 52 -19.27 11.09 17.96
CA ALA A 52 -19.51 11.80 19.21
C ALA A 52 -18.22 12.41 19.80
N ALA A 53 -17.04 11.88 19.48
CA ALA A 53 -15.76 12.48 19.86
C ALA A 53 -15.46 13.82 19.15
N LEU A 54 -16.20 14.17 18.09
CA LEU A 54 -16.10 15.45 17.39
C LEU A 54 -17.05 16.52 17.97
N ALA A 55 -17.97 16.13 18.87
CA ALA A 55 -18.84 17.07 19.57
C ALA A 55 -18.06 17.98 20.54
N ASP A 56 -18.71 19.04 21.04
CA ASP A 56 -18.11 20.03 21.96
C ASP A 56 -16.73 20.56 21.49
N GLY A 57 -16.64 20.88 20.19
CA GLY A 57 -15.39 21.35 19.58
C GLY A 57 -14.25 20.32 19.57
N GLY A 58 -14.60 19.04 19.72
CA GLY A 58 -13.68 17.90 19.71
C GLY A 58 -12.88 17.74 21.01
N ARG A 59 -13.32 18.32 22.13
CA ARG A 59 -12.59 18.20 23.40
C ARG A 59 -12.70 16.78 23.95
N VAL A 60 -11.56 16.13 24.15
CA VAL A 60 -11.47 14.75 24.63
C VAL A 60 -10.32 14.58 25.64
N ARG A 61 -10.23 13.40 26.25
CA ARG A 61 -9.08 13.00 27.06
C ARG A 61 -8.77 11.52 26.80
N PHE A 62 -8.13 11.24 25.67
CA PHE A 62 -7.73 9.88 25.32
C PHE A 62 -6.31 9.61 25.79
N ASP A 63 -6.12 8.52 26.53
CA ASP A 63 -4.80 8.03 26.93
C ASP A 63 -4.33 7.00 25.90
N LEU A 64 -3.39 7.40 25.03
CA LEU A 64 -2.86 6.54 23.99
C LEU A 64 -1.86 5.50 24.53
N ASN A 65 -1.43 5.58 25.79
CA ASN A 65 -0.49 4.61 26.38
C ASN A 65 -1.20 3.34 26.86
N LYS A 66 -2.51 3.43 27.14
CA LYS A 66 -3.33 2.34 27.68
C LYS A 66 -3.29 1.12 26.76
N GLY A 67 -2.80 -0.01 27.27
CA GLY A 67 -2.74 -1.30 26.56
C GLY A 67 -1.44 -1.59 25.79
N PHE A 68 -0.44 -0.71 25.84
CA PHE A 68 0.81 -0.88 25.08
C PHE A 68 1.53 -2.20 25.38
N SER A 69 1.57 -2.62 26.64
CA SER A 69 2.26 -3.85 27.06
C SER A 69 1.59 -5.15 26.57
N THR A 70 0.36 -5.06 26.08
CA THR A 70 -0.43 -6.18 25.56
C THR A 70 -0.74 -6.01 24.07
N PHE A 71 -0.06 -5.11 23.37
CA PHE A 71 -0.28 -4.85 21.95
C PHE A 71 0.05 -6.08 21.11
N GLU A 72 -0.88 -6.47 20.23
CA GLU A 72 -0.71 -7.61 19.34
C GLU A 72 -0.31 -7.14 17.94
N GLU A 73 0.98 -7.21 17.66
CA GLU A 73 1.54 -6.89 16.36
C GLU A 73 1.23 -7.96 15.31
N LYS A 74 1.18 -7.51 14.06
CA LYS A 74 1.21 -8.36 12.87
C LYS A 74 2.62 -8.86 12.62
N GLU A 75 2.75 -10.14 12.29
CA GLU A 75 4.03 -10.79 11.99
C GLU A 75 4.13 -11.13 10.50
N GLY A 76 5.37 -11.16 9.99
CA GLY A 76 5.66 -11.58 8.63
C GLY A 76 5.57 -10.48 7.56
N ASP A 77 6.05 -10.84 6.37
CA ASP A 77 5.92 -10.03 5.15
C ASP A 77 4.97 -10.77 4.21
N GLU A 78 3.75 -10.26 4.10
CA GLU A 78 2.70 -10.83 3.25
C GLU A 78 2.81 -10.38 1.80
N ARG A 79 3.74 -9.48 1.46
CA ARG A 79 3.94 -9.01 0.08
C ARG A 79 2.61 -8.65 -0.59
N LEU A 80 2.19 -9.36 -1.64
CA LEU A 80 0.90 -9.17 -2.32
C LEU A 80 -0.12 -10.27 -1.98
N ASP A 81 0.20 -11.22 -1.10
CA ASP A 81 -0.53 -12.47 -0.90
C ASP A 81 -2.03 -12.26 -0.64
N ILE A 82 -2.38 -11.37 0.29
CA ILE A 82 -3.77 -10.98 0.58
C ILE A 82 -4.50 -10.44 -0.66
N LEU A 83 -3.83 -9.59 -1.44
CA LEU A 83 -4.43 -9.02 -2.64
C LEU A 83 -4.56 -10.07 -3.75
N LEU A 84 -3.61 -11.00 -3.86
CA LEU A 84 -3.69 -12.13 -4.79
C LEU A 84 -4.85 -13.07 -4.46
N ASP A 85 -5.08 -13.34 -3.16
CA ASP A 85 -6.22 -14.12 -2.69
C ASP A 85 -7.54 -13.40 -2.95
N TRP A 86 -7.60 -12.08 -2.72
CA TRP A 86 -8.76 -11.28 -3.10
C TRP A 86 -9.04 -11.40 -4.61
N ILE A 87 -8.03 -11.27 -5.48
CA ILE A 87 -8.19 -11.40 -6.93
C ILE A 87 -8.70 -12.80 -7.31
N ALA A 88 -8.14 -13.85 -6.73
CA ALA A 88 -8.58 -15.22 -6.97
C ALA A 88 -10.04 -15.46 -6.52
N SER A 89 -10.52 -14.73 -5.52
CA SER A 89 -11.93 -14.81 -5.10
C SER A 89 -12.92 -14.10 -6.05
N GLN A 90 -12.43 -13.24 -6.96
CA GLN A 90 -13.30 -12.48 -7.89
C GLN A 90 -13.71 -13.28 -9.13
N ALA A 91 -13.17 -14.48 -9.36
CA ALA A 91 -13.49 -15.30 -10.51
C ALA A 91 -13.43 -16.80 -10.19
N PRO A 92 -14.11 -17.66 -10.98
CA PRO A 92 -13.84 -19.09 -10.94
C PRO A 92 -12.44 -19.40 -11.48
N ARG A 93 -11.88 -20.54 -11.05
CA ARG A 93 -10.60 -21.05 -11.56
C ARG A 93 -10.60 -21.13 -13.09
N GLY A 94 -9.49 -20.68 -13.69
CA GLY A 94 -9.34 -20.53 -15.14
C GLY A 94 -9.97 -19.26 -15.71
N GLY A 95 -10.51 -18.38 -14.85
CA GLY A 95 -11.05 -17.09 -15.24
C GLY A 95 -9.98 -16.16 -15.85
N PRO A 96 -10.39 -15.19 -16.70
CA PRO A 96 -9.45 -14.28 -17.34
C PRO A 96 -8.96 -13.17 -16.39
N LEU A 97 -7.71 -13.27 -15.93
CA LEU A 97 -7.07 -12.34 -14.98
C LEU A 97 -7.24 -10.87 -15.38
N LYS A 98 -6.94 -10.53 -16.65
CA LYS A 98 -7.03 -9.16 -17.16
C LYS A 98 -8.43 -8.56 -17.03
N LYS A 99 -9.48 -9.37 -17.20
CA LYS A 99 -10.88 -8.92 -17.04
C LYS A 99 -11.26 -8.75 -15.58
N VAL A 100 -10.80 -9.65 -14.70
CA VAL A 100 -10.96 -9.52 -13.24
C VAL A 100 -10.38 -8.20 -12.76
N LEU A 101 -9.23 -7.81 -13.32
CA LEU A 101 -8.57 -6.54 -13.03
C LEU A 101 -9.05 -5.38 -13.91
N HIS A 102 -10.24 -5.47 -14.50
CA HIS A 102 -10.87 -4.40 -15.27
C HIS A 102 -9.96 -3.78 -16.35
N GLU A 103 -9.19 -4.63 -17.05
CA GLU A 103 -8.24 -4.23 -18.09
C GLU A 103 -7.10 -3.33 -17.58
N ALA A 104 -6.74 -3.44 -16.30
CA ALA A 104 -5.68 -2.64 -15.68
C ALA A 104 -4.30 -2.97 -16.22
N ASP A 105 -3.44 -1.97 -16.33
CA ASP A 105 -2.02 -2.14 -16.66
C ASP A 105 -1.22 -2.53 -15.41
N PHE A 106 -1.59 -1.98 -14.25
CA PHE A 106 -0.88 -2.17 -12.99
C PHE A 106 -1.76 -2.69 -11.86
N LEU A 107 -1.18 -3.55 -11.01
CA LEU A 107 -1.71 -3.94 -9.70
C LEU A 107 -0.67 -3.72 -8.59
N CYS A 108 -1.04 -3.07 -7.48
CA CYS A 108 -0.16 -2.88 -6.33
C CYS A 108 -0.90 -2.48 -5.05
N TRP A 109 -0.17 -2.35 -3.95
CA TRP A 109 -0.64 -1.63 -2.76
C TRP A 109 -0.57 -0.11 -2.96
N ARG A 110 -1.57 0.61 -2.45
CA ARG A 110 -1.63 2.07 -2.40
C ARG A 110 -0.41 2.69 -1.71
N GLY A 111 0.13 2.01 -0.70
CA GLY A 111 1.34 2.42 0.02
C GLY A 111 2.55 2.61 -0.90
N LEU A 112 2.71 1.75 -1.90
CA LEU A 112 3.80 1.84 -2.87
C LEU A 112 3.65 3.07 -3.78
N LEU A 113 2.44 3.33 -4.30
CA LEU A 113 2.16 4.53 -5.10
C LEU A 113 2.46 5.81 -4.30
N THR A 114 2.08 5.83 -3.02
CA THR A 114 2.39 6.93 -2.09
C THR A 114 3.90 7.10 -1.94
N ARG A 115 4.64 6.00 -1.76
CA ARG A 115 6.08 6.00 -1.56
C ARG A 115 6.81 6.61 -2.77
N ILE A 116 6.49 6.13 -3.97
CA ILE A 116 7.07 6.63 -5.23
C ILE A 116 6.79 8.12 -5.37
N ALA A 117 5.53 8.54 -5.25
CA ALA A 117 5.11 9.94 -5.43
C ALA A 117 5.72 10.90 -4.40
N ALA A 118 5.97 10.43 -3.17
CA ALA A 118 6.53 11.24 -2.09
C ALA A 118 8.05 11.51 -2.23
N THR A 119 8.75 10.77 -3.09
CA THR A 119 10.22 10.77 -3.20
C THR A 119 10.85 12.17 -3.29
N PRO A 120 10.36 13.12 -4.12
CA PRO A 120 11.01 14.43 -4.29
C PRO A 120 11.07 15.27 -3.01
N PHE A 121 10.20 14.98 -2.03
CA PHE A 121 10.10 15.68 -0.76
C PHE A 121 10.49 14.79 0.44
N CYS A 122 10.83 13.53 0.20
CA CYS A 122 11.26 12.57 1.22
C CYS A 122 12.61 11.95 0.85
N PRO A 123 13.69 12.75 0.66
CA PRO A 123 14.96 12.22 0.17
C PRO A 123 15.62 11.22 1.12
N LYS A 124 15.20 11.14 2.39
CA LYS A 124 15.75 10.19 3.37
C LYS A 124 15.03 8.83 3.40
N ASP A 125 13.95 8.69 2.63
CA ASP A 125 13.12 7.49 2.66
C ASP A 125 13.51 6.60 1.46
N SER A 126 14.55 5.77 1.63
CA SER A 126 14.89 4.74 0.66
C SER A 126 13.72 3.76 0.46
N TRP A 127 13.58 3.22 -0.75
CA TRP A 127 12.58 2.21 -1.06
C TRP A 127 13.00 1.38 -2.28
N GLU A 128 12.45 0.17 -2.37
CA GLU A 128 12.60 -0.71 -3.52
C GLU A 128 11.29 -1.47 -3.77
N PHE A 129 11.00 -1.76 -5.04
CA PHE A 129 9.97 -2.73 -5.40
C PHE A 129 10.40 -3.62 -6.57
N ALA A 130 9.90 -4.85 -6.56
CA ALA A 130 9.92 -5.75 -7.70
C ALA A 130 8.68 -5.49 -8.58
N ALA A 131 8.87 -5.50 -9.90
CA ALA A 131 7.79 -5.42 -10.87
C ALA A 131 7.87 -6.62 -11.83
N ALA A 132 6.73 -7.27 -12.07
CA ALA A 132 6.65 -8.43 -12.94
C ALA A 132 5.38 -8.39 -13.79
N ARG A 133 5.52 -8.67 -15.09
CA ARG A 133 4.38 -8.78 -16.00
C ARG A 133 3.91 -10.22 -16.11
N VAL A 134 2.67 -10.49 -15.72
CA VAL A 134 2.05 -11.82 -15.77
C VAL A 134 0.58 -11.70 -16.13
N GLY A 135 0.11 -12.49 -17.10
CA GLY A 135 -1.29 -12.45 -17.56
C GLY A 135 -1.68 -11.08 -18.09
N ASP A 136 -0.74 -10.43 -18.80
CA ASP A 136 -0.87 -9.11 -19.39
C ASP A 136 -1.04 -7.95 -18.39
N VAL A 137 -0.72 -8.16 -17.10
CA VAL A 137 -0.78 -7.15 -16.03
C VAL A 137 0.58 -7.04 -15.33
N ILE A 138 0.99 -5.83 -14.98
CA ILE A 138 2.22 -5.57 -14.24
C ILE A 138 1.91 -5.46 -12.75
N PHE A 139 2.44 -6.39 -11.96
CA PHE A 139 2.30 -6.40 -10.51
C PHE A 139 3.51 -5.71 -9.89
N LEU A 140 3.28 -4.84 -8.92
CA LEU A 140 4.33 -4.12 -8.19
C LEU A 140 4.30 -4.54 -6.72
N CYS A 141 5.39 -5.13 -6.25
CA CYS A 141 5.55 -5.61 -4.89
C CYS A 141 6.69 -4.85 -4.20
N GLU A 142 6.35 -4.01 -3.23
CA GLU A 142 7.36 -3.35 -2.37
C GLU A 142 8.20 -4.41 -1.65
N ARG A 143 9.49 -4.11 -1.46
CA ARG A 143 10.43 -4.96 -0.73
C ARG A 143 11.00 -4.17 0.43
N GLU A 144 11.11 -4.81 1.59
CA GLU A 144 11.79 -4.20 2.73
C GLU A 144 13.27 -3.97 2.39
N THR A 145 13.73 -2.72 2.50
CA THR A 145 15.15 -2.40 2.35
C THR A 145 15.90 -2.74 3.63
N GLU A 146 17.20 -3.04 3.51
CA GLU A 146 18.04 -3.33 4.66
C GLU A 146 18.06 -2.16 5.65
N GLU A 147 18.05 -0.91 5.17
CA GLU A 147 17.99 0.26 6.06
C GLU A 147 16.68 0.34 6.83
N THR A 148 15.56 -0.01 6.20
CA THR A 148 14.24 -0.04 6.86
C THR A 148 14.20 -1.13 7.93
N ARG A 149 14.74 -2.31 7.60
CA ARG A 149 14.90 -3.43 8.54
C ARG A 149 15.75 -3.04 9.74
N GLN A 150 16.93 -2.45 9.52
CA GLN A 150 17.81 -1.98 10.59
C GLN A 150 17.17 -0.87 11.44
N ARG A 151 16.41 0.03 10.82
CA ARG A 151 15.65 1.06 11.56
C ARG A 151 14.59 0.44 12.46
N LYS A 152 13.84 -0.57 12.00
CA LYS A 152 12.86 -1.30 12.83
C LYS A 152 13.52 -2.03 13.99
N LEU A 153 14.65 -2.70 13.75
CA LEU A 153 15.42 -3.41 14.78
C LEU A 153 16.00 -2.48 15.84
N SER A 154 16.32 -1.24 15.47
CA SER A 154 16.86 -0.20 16.36
C SER A 154 15.82 0.73 16.99
N MET A 155 14.51 0.47 16.79
CA MET A 155 13.46 1.28 17.40
C MET A 155 13.54 1.24 18.92
N SER A 156 13.60 2.43 19.55
CA SER A 156 13.50 2.55 20.99
C SER A 156 12.10 2.17 21.49
N GLN A 157 11.95 1.90 22.79
CA GLN A 157 10.63 1.69 23.40
C GLN A 157 9.69 2.89 23.16
N ARG A 158 10.24 4.11 23.13
CA ARG A 158 9.46 5.31 22.83
C ARG A 158 9.01 5.35 21.37
N ASP A 159 9.84 4.89 20.42
CA ASP A 159 9.44 4.82 19.00
C ASP A 159 8.32 3.79 18.81
N LYS A 160 8.43 2.62 19.45
CA LYS A 160 7.38 1.59 19.43
C LYS A 160 6.07 2.12 20.02
N MET A 161 6.15 2.82 21.15
CA MET A 161 5.00 3.47 21.78
C MET A 161 4.35 4.51 20.83
N MET A 162 5.15 5.31 20.13
CA MET A 162 4.62 6.30 19.18
C MET A 162 3.94 5.67 17.97
N THR A 163 4.40 4.49 17.51
CA THR A 163 3.69 3.70 16.50
C THR A 163 2.37 3.16 17.06
N TYR A 164 2.39 2.58 18.26
CA TYR A 164 1.21 2.08 18.95
C TYR A 164 0.11 3.14 19.14
N TRP A 165 0.50 4.38 19.43
CA TRP A 165 -0.44 5.49 19.61
C TRP A 165 -1.37 5.72 18.42
N GLY A 166 -0.97 5.35 17.20
CA GLY A 166 -1.87 5.34 16.03
C GLY A 166 -3.02 4.35 16.20
N PHE A 167 -2.69 3.08 16.39
CA PHE A 167 -3.66 2.00 16.60
C PHE A 167 -4.54 2.23 17.83
N LYS A 168 -3.97 2.75 18.92
CA LYS A 168 -4.76 3.08 20.10
C LYS A 168 -5.74 4.23 19.83
N PHE A 169 -5.33 5.24 19.04
CA PHE A 169 -6.23 6.32 18.63
C PHE A 169 -7.37 5.81 17.75
N GLU A 170 -7.10 4.88 16.83
CA GLU A 170 -8.15 4.21 16.05
C GLU A 170 -9.16 3.52 16.97
N GLN A 171 -8.71 2.79 18.00
CA GLN A 171 -9.61 2.16 18.97
C GLN A 171 -10.47 3.17 19.75
N TYR A 172 -9.98 4.39 20.02
CA TYR A 172 -10.81 5.46 20.63
C TYR A 172 -11.81 6.07 19.65
N MET A 173 -11.49 6.07 18.36
CA MET A 173 -12.25 6.77 17.32
C MET A 173 -13.14 5.85 16.51
N THR A 174 -13.22 4.56 16.85
CA THR A 174 -13.99 3.59 16.09
C THR A 174 -14.92 2.74 16.94
N VAL A 175 -15.99 2.28 16.31
CA VAL A 175 -17.00 1.37 16.87
C VAL A 175 -17.31 0.27 15.87
N ALA A 176 -17.62 -0.94 16.36
CA ALA A 176 -18.02 -2.06 15.51
C ALA A 176 -19.42 -1.87 14.91
N GLU A 177 -20.31 -1.17 15.63
CA GLU A 177 -21.67 -0.86 15.22
C GLU A 177 -21.90 0.64 15.31
N LYS A 178 -22.67 1.22 14.38
CA LYS A 178 -22.82 2.69 14.22
C LYS A 178 -23.25 3.44 15.50
N ASP A 179 -24.03 2.80 16.37
CA ASP A 179 -24.54 3.38 17.61
C ASP A 179 -23.82 2.84 18.87
N GLY A 180 -22.71 2.12 18.67
CA GLY A 180 -21.92 1.54 19.74
C GLY A 180 -21.04 2.54 20.47
N LEU A 181 -20.28 2.04 21.44
CA LEU A 181 -19.23 2.79 22.14
C LEU A 181 -17.86 2.17 21.85
N PRO A 182 -16.80 2.99 21.73
CA PRO A 182 -15.44 2.48 21.53
C PRO A 182 -15.01 1.56 22.68
N LYS A 183 -14.53 0.36 22.36
CA LYS A 183 -14.12 -0.63 23.35
C LYS A 183 -12.65 -0.43 23.75
N VAL A 184 -12.38 0.66 24.44
CA VAL A 184 -11.02 1.17 24.74
C VAL A 184 -10.24 0.36 25.78
N ASP A 185 -10.86 -0.64 26.39
CA ASP A 185 -10.25 -1.58 27.35
C ASP A 185 -9.87 -2.92 26.72
N GLU A 186 -10.31 -3.19 25.48
CA GLU A 186 -9.90 -4.40 24.76
C GLU A 186 -8.45 -4.29 24.28
N ILE A 187 -7.84 -5.46 24.02
CA ILE A 187 -6.51 -5.57 23.44
C ILE A 187 -6.51 -4.86 22.09
N VAL A 188 -5.50 -4.01 21.87
CA VAL A 188 -5.27 -3.41 20.55
C VAL A 188 -4.52 -4.42 19.71
N THR A 189 -4.99 -4.63 18.49
CA THR A 189 -4.33 -5.49 17.49
C THR A 189 -4.34 -4.80 16.13
N CYS A 190 -3.29 -5.03 15.33
CA CYS A 190 -3.21 -4.64 13.93
C CYS A 190 -3.26 -5.86 12.98
N ARG A 191 -3.77 -7.00 13.48
CA ARG A 191 -3.90 -8.23 12.70
C ARG A 191 -5.17 -8.27 11.85
N GLU A 192 -6.21 -7.56 12.26
CA GLU A 192 -7.45 -7.43 11.51
C GLU A 192 -7.41 -6.13 10.71
N GLU A 193 -7.75 -6.20 9.43
CA GLU A 193 -7.67 -5.07 8.52
C GLU A 193 -8.97 -4.98 7.71
N PHE A 194 -9.45 -3.77 7.45
CA PHE A 194 -10.49 -3.52 6.47
C PHE A 194 -9.88 -2.73 5.32
N ALA A 195 -10.09 -3.19 4.09
CA ALA A 195 -9.47 -2.60 2.92
C ALA A 195 -10.45 -2.49 1.75
N VAL A 196 -10.15 -1.53 0.88
CA VAL A 196 -10.86 -1.35 -0.39
C VAL A 196 -9.94 -1.64 -1.55
N VAL A 197 -10.51 -2.13 -2.65
CA VAL A 197 -9.84 -2.20 -3.95
C VAL A 197 -10.46 -1.12 -4.83
N VAL A 198 -9.62 -0.28 -5.41
CA VAL A 198 -10.04 0.80 -6.28
C VAL A 198 -9.37 0.68 -7.64
N ARG A 199 -10.02 1.23 -8.66
CA ARG A 199 -9.40 1.51 -9.95
C ARG A 199 -9.29 3.01 -10.19
N SER A 200 -8.25 3.40 -10.92
CA SER A 200 -8.11 4.76 -11.42
C SER A 200 -7.33 4.76 -12.74
N THR A 201 -7.17 5.94 -13.34
CA THR A 201 -6.31 6.17 -14.50
C THR A 201 -5.32 7.28 -14.19
N LEU A 202 -4.08 7.15 -14.63
CA LEU A 202 -3.07 8.20 -14.55
C LEU A 202 -2.59 8.54 -15.96
N ALA A 203 -2.55 9.83 -16.30
CA ALA A 203 -1.94 10.27 -17.56
C ALA A 203 -0.50 9.78 -17.62
N SER A 204 -0.16 9.14 -18.74
CA SER A 204 1.17 8.60 -19.00
C SER A 204 2.06 9.68 -19.63
N THR A 205 3.37 9.62 -19.40
CA THR A 205 4.31 10.52 -20.09
C THR A 205 4.48 10.15 -21.57
N ALA A 206 4.12 8.91 -21.95
CA ALA A 206 4.07 8.45 -23.33
C ALA A 206 2.88 7.51 -23.58
N GLY A 207 2.25 7.60 -24.76
CA GLY A 207 1.20 6.67 -25.17
C GLY A 207 -0.14 6.84 -24.43
N LYS A 208 -0.84 5.73 -24.21
CA LYS A 208 -2.17 5.70 -23.58
C LYS A 208 -2.09 5.91 -22.05
N PRO A 209 -3.16 6.45 -21.41
CA PRO A 209 -3.24 6.56 -19.96
C PRO A 209 -3.03 5.21 -19.29
N LEU A 210 -2.33 5.21 -18.16
CA LEU A 210 -2.08 4.04 -17.32
C LEU A 210 -3.36 3.70 -16.56
N LYS A 211 -3.82 2.46 -16.66
CA LYS A 211 -4.94 1.95 -15.86
C LYS A 211 -4.39 1.26 -14.62
N LEU A 212 -4.84 1.71 -13.45
CA LEU A 212 -4.34 1.24 -12.17
C LEU A 212 -5.45 0.52 -11.42
N VAL A 213 -5.16 -0.64 -10.86
CA VAL A 213 -5.90 -1.24 -9.76
C VAL A 213 -4.98 -1.29 -8.56
N TYR A 214 -5.47 -0.87 -7.40
CA TYR A 214 -4.69 -0.93 -6.17
C TYR A 214 -5.60 -1.03 -4.97
N SER A 215 -5.05 -1.55 -3.88
CA SER A 215 -5.76 -1.70 -2.62
C SER A 215 -5.11 -0.89 -1.51
N GLY A 216 -5.91 -0.45 -0.56
CA GLY A 216 -5.43 0.20 0.66
C GLY A 216 -6.38 -0.04 1.81
N GLU A 217 -5.78 -0.21 2.99
CA GLU A 217 -6.48 -0.22 4.27
C GLU A 217 -7.24 1.09 4.51
N VAL A 218 -8.38 0.97 5.17
CA VAL A 218 -9.27 2.06 5.56
C VAL A 218 -9.52 1.97 7.07
N ASP A 219 -9.23 3.07 7.76
CA ASP A 219 -9.31 3.12 9.22
C ASP A 219 -10.77 3.11 9.73
N ALA A 220 -11.67 3.82 9.04
CA ALA A 220 -13.08 3.91 9.43
C ALA A 220 -14.03 4.28 8.28
N ILE A 221 -15.33 4.06 8.51
CA ILE A 221 -16.44 4.53 7.67
C ILE A 221 -17.31 5.50 8.49
N ASN A 222 -17.62 6.69 7.97
CA ASN A 222 -18.49 7.65 8.67
C ASN A 222 -19.99 7.29 8.55
N ARG A 223 -20.87 8.08 9.17
CA ARG A 223 -22.32 7.85 9.13
C ARG A 223 -22.90 7.80 7.71
N ASP A 224 -22.31 8.59 6.80
CA ASP A 224 -22.73 8.77 5.40
C ASP A 224 -22.22 7.64 4.48
N GLY A 225 -21.36 6.76 5.00
CA GLY A 225 -20.77 5.66 4.25
C GLY A 225 -19.46 6.03 3.54
N ASP A 226 -18.93 7.22 3.79
CA ASP A 226 -17.64 7.65 3.25
C ASP A 226 -16.49 7.04 4.04
N LEU A 227 -15.39 6.75 3.34
CA LEU A 227 -14.14 6.28 3.94
C LEU A 227 -13.45 7.44 4.64
N VAL A 228 -12.87 7.17 5.81
CA VAL A 228 -12.19 8.15 6.66
C VAL A 228 -10.83 7.63 7.06
N GLU A 229 -9.83 8.51 7.05
CA GLU A 229 -8.49 8.25 7.56
C GLU A 229 -8.35 8.81 8.98
N LEU A 230 -7.69 8.09 9.88
CA LEU A 230 -7.40 8.48 11.25
C LEU A 230 -5.90 8.73 11.41
N LYS A 231 -5.55 9.85 12.04
CA LYS A 231 -4.15 10.21 12.29
C LYS A 231 -3.97 10.83 13.66
N THR A 232 -2.77 10.66 14.23
CA THR A 232 -2.32 11.44 15.38
C THR A 232 -1.29 12.49 14.98
N GLN A 233 -1.35 13.64 15.64
CA GLN A 233 -0.41 14.74 15.45
C GLN A 233 -0.05 15.38 16.79
N ARG A 234 1.23 15.72 16.96
CA ARG A 234 1.71 16.45 18.13
C ARG A 234 1.15 17.88 18.11
N ASN A 235 0.42 18.26 19.15
CA ASN A 235 -0.15 19.59 19.44
C ASN A 235 -1.04 20.21 18.35
N ALA A 236 -0.48 20.54 17.18
CA ALA A 236 -1.16 21.26 16.11
C ALA A 236 -0.60 20.91 14.72
N LEU A 237 -1.31 21.35 13.68
CA LEU A 237 -0.87 21.29 12.28
C LEU A 237 0.03 22.48 11.98
N GLU A 238 1.32 22.37 12.27
CA GLU A 238 2.27 23.47 12.15
C GLU A 238 3.68 23.02 11.72
N GLY A 239 4.48 23.99 11.28
CA GLY A 239 5.89 23.80 10.96
C GLY A 239 6.15 22.64 10.00
N PHE A 240 6.90 21.64 10.47
CA PHE A 240 7.31 20.48 9.66
C PHE A 240 6.14 19.63 9.16
N PHE A 241 4.96 19.74 9.79
CA PHE A 241 3.75 19.10 9.29
C PHE A 241 3.47 19.54 7.84
N TRP A 242 3.44 20.85 7.58
CA TRP A 242 3.11 21.39 6.25
C TRP A 242 4.20 21.15 5.21
N LYS A 243 5.44 20.91 5.64
CA LYS A 243 6.59 20.66 4.77
C LYS A 243 6.67 19.23 4.24
N GLN A 244 6.22 18.25 5.01
CA GLN A 244 6.39 16.84 4.63
C GLN A 244 5.23 15.94 5.04
N LYS A 245 4.71 16.05 6.28
CA LYS A 245 3.70 15.11 6.79
C LYS A 245 2.34 15.29 6.09
N SER A 246 1.94 16.52 5.81
CA SER A 246 0.73 16.85 5.06
C SER A 246 0.73 16.25 3.66
N MET A 247 1.89 16.18 3.00
CA MET A 247 2.04 15.51 1.70
C MET A 247 1.74 14.03 1.78
N LYS A 248 2.30 13.33 2.78
CA LYS A 248 2.07 11.90 2.95
C LYS A 248 0.59 11.62 3.24
N TRP A 249 -0.04 12.44 4.08
CA TRP A 249 -1.48 12.35 4.36
C TRP A 249 -2.32 12.60 3.11
N TRP A 250 -1.94 13.60 2.31
CA TRP A 250 -2.60 13.89 1.05
C TRP A 250 -2.47 12.72 0.08
N LEU A 251 -1.27 12.21 -0.20
CA LEU A 251 -1.06 11.10 -1.12
C LEU A 251 -1.83 9.83 -0.69
N GLN A 252 -1.78 9.48 0.60
CA GLN A 252 -2.51 8.32 1.13
C GLN A 252 -4.01 8.46 0.88
N SER A 253 -4.59 9.60 1.23
CA SER A 253 -6.03 9.84 1.17
C SER A 253 -6.52 10.07 -0.26
N PHE A 254 -5.82 10.92 -1.02
CA PHE A 254 -6.10 11.28 -2.41
C PHE A 254 -6.15 10.05 -3.32
N LEU A 255 -5.18 9.12 -3.18
CA LEU A 255 -5.15 7.91 -4.00
C LEU A 255 -6.35 7.00 -3.72
N LEU A 256 -6.91 6.95 -2.51
CA LEU A 256 -8.14 6.17 -2.23
C LEU A 256 -9.43 6.98 -2.44
N GLY A 257 -9.35 8.28 -2.70
CA GLY A 257 -10.52 9.15 -2.75
C GLY A 257 -11.12 9.45 -1.36
N VAL A 258 -10.33 9.29 -0.30
CA VAL A 258 -10.70 9.67 1.08
C VAL A 258 -10.68 11.19 1.18
N ARG A 259 -11.79 11.77 1.64
CA ARG A 259 -11.98 13.22 1.75
C ARG A 259 -11.64 13.76 3.12
N ASP A 260 -11.98 13.01 4.17
CA ASP A 260 -11.86 13.47 5.56
C ASP A 260 -10.78 12.69 6.30
N ILE A 261 -9.90 13.44 6.95
CA ILE A 261 -8.86 12.92 7.85
C ILE A 261 -9.16 13.43 9.25
N ILE A 262 -9.43 12.51 10.17
CA ILE A 262 -9.69 12.84 11.58
C ILE A 262 -8.38 12.78 12.35
N VAL A 263 -8.09 13.85 13.08
CA VAL A 263 -6.80 14.10 13.71
C VAL A 263 -6.94 14.18 15.21
N GLY A 264 -6.28 13.26 15.92
CA GLY A 264 -6.05 13.35 17.36
C GLY A 264 -4.82 14.22 17.67
N TYR A 265 -5.04 15.39 18.27
CA TYR A 265 -3.99 16.28 18.73
C TYR A 265 -3.50 15.86 20.11
N ARG A 266 -2.35 15.16 20.12
CA ARG A 266 -1.72 14.62 21.32
C ARG A 266 -0.58 15.49 21.83
N ASP A 267 -0.33 15.43 23.13
CA ASP A 267 0.92 15.93 23.71
C ASP A 267 2.05 14.88 23.64
N ASP A 268 3.18 15.18 24.30
CA ASP A 268 4.36 14.32 24.34
C ASP A 268 4.23 13.15 25.34
N ASP A 269 3.24 13.22 26.22
CA ASP A 269 2.91 12.20 27.22
C ASP A 269 1.87 11.19 26.67
N GLY A 270 1.42 11.38 25.43
CA GLY A 270 0.50 10.45 24.76
C GLY A 270 -0.97 10.72 25.04
N PHE A 271 -1.35 11.92 25.49
CA PHE A 271 -2.74 12.27 25.72
C PHE A 271 -3.31 13.11 24.59
N VAL A 272 -4.40 12.65 23.97
CA VAL A 272 -5.18 13.45 23.02
C VAL A 272 -6.13 14.34 23.82
N LYS A 273 -5.99 15.66 23.65
CA LYS A 273 -6.85 16.66 24.30
C LYS A 273 -7.92 17.22 23.38
N LYS A 274 -7.69 17.06 22.07
CA LYS A 274 -8.60 17.54 21.03
C LYS A 274 -8.57 16.61 19.83
N VAL A 275 -9.74 16.35 19.27
CA VAL A 275 -9.91 15.77 17.94
C VAL A 275 -10.37 16.88 16.98
N GLY A 276 -9.93 16.84 15.75
CA GLY A 276 -10.46 17.68 14.69
C GLY A 276 -10.45 16.96 13.35
N SER A 277 -10.83 17.66 12.29
CA SER A 277 -10.79 17.13 10.93
C SER A 277 -9.96 18.03 10.02
N VAL A 278 -9.42 17.44 8.96
CA VAL A 278 -8.80 18.13 7.83
C VAL A 278 -9.32 17.50 6.56
N HIS A 279 -9.77 18.32 5.62
CA HIS A 279 -10.16 17.85 4.31
C HIS A 279 -8.91 17.63 3.44
N THR A 280 -8.86 16.54 2.67
CA THR A 280 -7.72 16.16 1.82
C THR A 280 -7.30 17.29 0.89
N ASP A 281 -8.26 18.01 0.29
CA ASP A 281 -7.96 19.13 -0.62
C ASP A 281 -7.24 20.30 0.06
N ASP A 282 -7.44 20.50 1.36
CA ASP A 282 -6.80 21.59 2.09
C ASP A 282 -5.32 21.31 2.36
N LEU A 283 -4.93 20.02 2.38
CA LEU A 283 -3.53 19.63 2.53
C LEU A 283 -2.69 20.09 1.34
N CYS A 284 -3.20 19.93 0.12
CA CYS A 284 -2.49 20.34 -1.09
C CYS A 284 -2.51 21.86 -1.30
N LYS A 285 -3.54 22.57 -0.80
CA LYS A 285 -3.62 24.04 -0.90
C LYS A 285 -2.66 24.76 0.06
N ARG A 286 -2.40 24.17 1.23
CA ARG A 286 -1.61 24.78 2.32
C ARG A 286 -0.21 24.20 2.48
N GLY A 287 0.06 23.05 1.87
CA GLY A 287 1.34 22.36 1.94
C GLY A 287 2.47 23.16 1.30
N GLU A 288 3.67 23.03 1.84
CA GLU A 288 4.91 23.59 1.27
C GLU A 288 5.56 22.59 0.29
N TRP A 289 4.72 21.92 -0.52
CA TRP A 289 5.08 20.90 -1.50
C TRP A 289 4.12 20.98 -2.69
N SER A 290 4.48 20.36 -3.81
CA SER A 290 3.69 20.41 -5.05
C SER A 290 3.12 19.03 -5.39
N GLY A 291 1.78 18.93 -5.43
CA GLY A 291 1.08 17.72 -5.89
C GLY A 291 1.41 17.37 -7.34
N ASN A 292 1.68 18.38 -8.18
CA ASN A 292 2.10 18.19 -9.57
C ASN A 292 3.41 17.40 -9.63
N ILE A 293 4.41 17.83 -8.85
CA ILE A 293 5.73 17.17 -8.78
C ILE A 293 5.58 15.72 -8.35
N CYS A 294 4.77 15.46 -7.32
CA CYS A 294 4.54 14.12 -6.80
C CYS A 294 3.93 13.18 -7.85
N MET A 295 2.86 13.64 -8.51
CA MET A 295 2.10 12.81 -9.45
C MET A 295 2.80 12.67 -10.81
N ASN A 296 3.58 13.66 -11.25
CA ASN A 296 4.40 13.55 -12.45
C ASN A 296 5.56 12.57 -12.28
N LEU A 297 6.19 12.52 -11.11
CA LEU A 297 7.19 11.49 -10.83
C LEU A 297 6.55 10.11 -10.86
N LEU A 298 5.40 9.93 -10.20
CA LEU A 298 4.66 8.66 -10.22
C LEU A 298 4.32 8.23 -11.66
N SER A 299 3.82 9.16 -12.47
CA SER A 299 3.53 8.91 -13.89
C SER A 299 4.77 8.48 -14.66
N THR A 300 5.90 9.17 -14.47
CA THR A 300 7.16 8.86 -15.15
C THR A 300 7.66 7.46 -14.78
N VAL A 301 7.69 7.13 -13.49
CA VAL A 301 8.13 5.81 -13.01
C VAL A 301 7.26 4.69 -13.57
N LEU A 302 5.93 4.81 -13.46
CA LEU A 302 5.03 3.78 -13.96
C LEU A 302 5.07 3.66 -15.49
N THR A 303 5.22 4.78 -16.21
CA THR A 303 5.39 4.75 -17.66
C THR A 303 6.66 3.99 -18.05
N SER A 304 7.79 4.29 -17.40
CA SER A 304 9.06 3.60 -17.66
C SER A 304 9.00 2.10 -17.35
N VAL A 305 8.32 1.69 -16.27
CA VAL A 305 8.12 0.26 -15.96
C VAL A 305 7.25 -0.41 -17.02
N ARG A 306 6.15 0.22 -17.45
CA ARG A 306 5.27 -0.32 -18.51
C ARG A 306 6.03 -0.51 -19.82
N ASP A 307 6.82 0.47 -20.20
CA ASP A 307 7.53 0.48 -21.47
C ASP A 307 8.72 -0.50 -21.47
N LEU A 308 9.29 -0.79 -20.29
CA LEU A 308 10.31 -1.81 -20.11
C LEU A 308 9.73 -3.24 -20.13
N LEU A 309 8.60 -3.48 -19.46
CA LEU A 309 8.00 -4.81 -19.31
C LEU A 309 6.93 -5.02 -20.40
N VAL A 310 7.36 -5.40 -21.61
CA VAL A 310 6.50 -5.53 -22.80
C VAL A 310 5.87 -6.91 -22.94
N ARG A 311 6.53 -7.96 -22.45
CA ARG A 311 6.08 -9.35 -22.57
C ARG A 311 5.86 -9.98 -21.19
N ASP A 312 4.90 -10.91 -21.12
CA ASP A 312 4.71 -11.73 -19.92
C ASP A 312 6.01 -12.50 -19.58
N GLY A 313 6.31 -12.59 -18.29
CA GLY A 313 7.54 -13.17 -17.77
C GLY A 313 8.69 -12.17 -17.62
N GLU A 314 8.58 -10.96 -18.16
CA GLU A 314 9.57 -9.91 -17.94
C GLU A 314 9.40 -9.29 -16.55
N ALA A 315 10.54 -8.96 -15.94
CA ALA A 315 10.58 -8.45 -14.59
C ALA A 315 11.69 -7.41 -14.41
N CYS A 316 11.54 -6.52 -13.42
CA CYS A 316 12.55 -5.54 -13.05
C CYS A 316 12.51 -5.21 -11.55
N ILE A 317 13.58 -4.60 -11.07
CA ILE A 317 13.68 -4.00 -9.74
C ILE A 317 13.82 -2.49 -9.90
N VAL A 318 13.00 -1.74 -9.18
CA VAL A 318 13.03 -0.28 -9.13
C VAL A 318 13.46 0.16 -7.74
N ARG A 319 14.49 1.02 -7.65
CA ARG A 319 15.07 1.43 -6.38
C ARG A 319 15.32 2.93 -6.30
N TYR A 320 15.00 3.51 -5.15
CA TYR A 320 15.47 4.81 -4.70
C TYR A 320 16.33 4.65 -3.46
N GLU A 321 17.55 5.18 -3.51
CA GLU A 321 18.44 5.26 -2.34
C GLU A 321 18.41 6.68 -1.76
N GLN A 322 18.47 6.79 -0.44
CA GLN A 322 18.41 8.07 0.25
C GLN A 322 19.42 9.10 -0.28
N ASN A 323 18.94 10.33 -0.47
CA ASN A 323 19.67 11.50 -0.94
C ASN A 323 20.30 11.34 -2.33
N ARG A 324 19.87 10.36 -3.12
CA ARG A 324 20.15 10.32 -4.55
C ARG A 324 19.21 11.26 -5.29
N ASP A 325 19.69 11.72 -6.44
CA ASP A 325 18.93 12.54 -7.38
C ASP A 325 18.21 11.70 -8.45
N GLU A 326 18.34 10.36 -8.39
CA GLU A 326 17.76 9.45 -9.35
C GLU A 326 17.14 8.19 -8.72
N ILE A 327 16.10 7.69 -9.38
CA ILE A 327 15.57 6.34 -9.23
C ILE A 327 16.22 5.47 -10.32
N THR A 328 16.60 4.24 -9.97
CA THR A 328 17.18 3.28 -10.91
C THR A 328 16.21 2.14 -11.19
N ILE A 329 16.16 1.68 -12.44
CA ILE A 329 15.41 0.49 -12.85
C ILE A 329 16.38 -0.51 -13.48
N HIS A 330 16.40 -1.72 -12.93
CA HIS A 330 17.25 -2.83 -13.37
C HIS A 330 16.38 -3.98 -13.84
N SER A 331 16.59 -4.47 -15.05
CA SER A 331 15.94 -5.71 -15.49
C SER A 331 16.36 -6.87 -14.58
N ALA A 332 15.40 -7.74 -14.26
CA ALA A 332 15.60 -8.90 -13.41
C ALA A 332 14.97 -10.13 -14.06
N LEU A 333 15.39 -11.32 -13.64
CA LEU A 333 14.69 -12.55 -14.01
C LEU A 333 13.54 -12.76 -13.04
N LEU A 334 12.36 -13.12 -13.58
CA LEU A 334 11.17 -13.36 -12.75
C LEU A 334 11.42 -14.37 -11.59
N PRO A 335 12.17 -15.47 -11.77
CA PRO A 335 12.47 -16.39 -10.67
C PRO A 335 13.23 -15.76 -9.50
N ASP A 336 14.00 -14.68 -9.73
CA ASP A 336 14.81 -14.02 -8.69
C ASP A 336 13.97 -13.07 -7.82
N ILE A 337 12.78 -12.68 -8.30
CA ILE A 337 11.92 -11.69 -7.65
C ILE A 337 10.48 -12.19 -7.49
N ASP A 338 10.26 -13.50 -7.56
CA ASP A 338 8.92 -14.09 -7.58
C ASP A 338 8.17 -13.86 -6.25
N PHE A 339 7.05 -13.16 -6.35
CA PHE A 339 6.13 -12.86 -5.26
C PHE A 339 4.71 -13.40 -5.50
N PHE A 340 4.51 -14.23 -6.51
CA PHE A 340 3.20 -14.81 -6.80
C PHE A 340 2.99 -16.12 -6.04
N THR A 341 1.89 -16.22 -5.30
CA THR A 341 1.54 -17.46 -4.59
C THR A 341 1.24 -18.59 -5.56
N TYR A 342 1.49 -19.83 -5.12
CA TYR A 342 1.14 -21.04 -5.90
C TYR A 342 -0.35 -21.07 -6.25
N ASN A 343 -1.22 -20.79 -5.27
CA ASN A 343 -2.67 -20.78 -5.46
C ASN A 343 -3.10 -19.77 -6.53
N PHE A 344 -2.52 -18.57 -6.54
CA PHE A 344 -2.80 -17.56 -7.57
C PHE A 344 -2.40 -18.06 -8.97
N ARG A 345 -1.20 -18.61 -9.12
CA ARG A 345 -0.71 -19.13 -10.41
C ARG A 345 -1.61 -20.24 -10.94
N VAL A 346 -1.97 -21.18 -10.07
CA VAL A 346 -2.87 -22.30 -10.40
C VAL A 346 -4.29 -21.82 -10.72
N HIS A 347 -4.77 -20.80 -10.01
CA HIS A 347 -6.10 -20.24 -10.21
C HIS A 347 -6.24 -19.64 -11.62
N PHE A 348 -5.23 -18.92 -12.10
CA PHE A 348 -5.25 -18.22 -13.39
C PHE A 348 -4.51 -18.95 -14.53
N ASN A 349 -4.11 -20.22 -14.34
CA ASN A 349 -3.36 -21.03 -15.30
C ASN A 349 -2.03 -20.38 -15.78
N LEU A 350 -1.29 -19.77 -14.85
CA LEU A 350 -0.06 -19.02 -15.11
C LEU A 350 1.22 -19.88 -14.96
N GLU A 351 1.09 -21.20 -14.88
CA GLU A 351 2.21 -22.13 -14.67
C GLU A 351 3.24 -22.09 -15.81
N SER A 352 2.87 -21.63 -17.00
CA SER A 352 3.78 -21.41 -18.13
C SER A 352 4.66 -20.16 -18.00
N VAL A 353 4.49 -19.33 -16.96
CA VAL A 353 5.21 -18.08 -16.71
C VAL A 353 6.20 -18.25 -15.52
N GLY A 354 6.77 -19.45 -15.37
CA GLY A 354 7.79 -19.86 -14.39
C GLY A 354 8.47 -21.15 -14.86
N PRO A 355 9.63 -21.56 -14.31
CA PRO A 355 10.53 -22.48 -15.00
C PRO A 355 9.86 -23.85 -15.24
N VAL A 356 9.86 -24.29 -16.50
CA VAL A 356 9.55 -25.67 -16.87
C VAL A 356 10.61 -26.60 -16.27
N GLN A 357 10.12 -27.52 -15.45
CA GLN A 357 10.68 -28.74 -14.87
C GLN A 357 12.06 -29.24 -15.35
N LEU A 358 12.87 -29.67 -14.38
CA LEU A 358 13.89 -30.69 -14.59
C LEU A 358 13.24 -32.06 -14.85
N ASP A 359 13.75 -32.69 -15.90
CA ASP A 359 13.35 -33.91 -16.58
C ASP A 359 12.84 -35.10 -15.74
N ALA A 360 11.83 -35.75 -16.30
CA ALA A 360 11.44 -37.11 -16.02
C ALA A 360 12.57 -38.10 -16.38
N THR A 361 13.19 -38.71 -15.37
CA THR A 361 13.91 -39.98 -15.57
C THR A 361 12.90 -41.12 -15.67
N ARG A 362 12.54 -41.48 -16.90
CA ARG A 362 11.99 -42.81 -17.22
C ARG A 362 13.04 -43.86 -16.86
N SER A 363 12.85 -44.54 -15.74
CA SER A 363 13.55 -45.79 -15.43
C SER A 363 13.00 -46.91 -16.32
N ASN A 364 13.67 -47.13 -17.45
CA ASN A 364 13.51 -48.34 -18.26
C ASN A 364 14.06 -49.55 -17.47
N GLY A 365 13.20 -50.18 -16.68
CA GLY A 365 13.47 -51.49 -16.08
C GLY A 365 13.34 -52.61 -17.12
N ARG A 366 14.41 -52.90 -17.87
CA ARG A 366 14.57 -54.20 -18.54
C ARG A 366 15.46 -55.09 -17.68
N ARG A 367 14.84 -56.01 -16.94
CA ARG A 367 15.52 -57.17 -16.35
C ARG A 367 15.92 -58.13 -17.47
N GLY A 368 17.22 -58.26 -17.72
CA GLY A 368 17.81 -59.42 -18.37
C GLY A 368 18.53 -60.24 -17.30
N VAL A 369 18.11 -61.49 -17.10
CA VAL A 369 18.89 -62.54 -16.43
C VAL A 369 19.42 -63.43 -17.56
N PRO A 370 20.70 -63.82 -17.53
CA PRO A 370 20.96 -65.27 -17.51
C PRO A 370 22.19 -65.72 -16.68
N ASN A 371 22.00 -66.92 -16.11
CA ASN A 371 22.95 -68.00 -15.81
C ASN A 371 24.12 -67.76 -14.82
N GLN A 372 23.99 -68.35 -13.63
CA GLN A 372 24.57 -69.66 -13.29
C GLN A 372 23.78 -70.32 -12.16
#